data_AF-S3TD66-F1
#
_entry.id   AF-S3TD66-F1
#
_cell.length_a   1.000
_cell.length_b   1.000
_cell.length_c   1.000
_cell.angle_alpha   90.00
_cell.angle_beta   90.00
_cell.angle_gamma   90.00
#
_symmetry.space_group_name_H-M   'P 1'
#
loop_
_entity.id
_entity.type
_entity.pdbx_description
1 polymer ?
#
loop_
_entity_poly.entity_id
_entity_poly.type
_entity_poly.pdbx_seq_one_letter_code
_entity_poly.pdbx_strand_id
1 'polypeptide(L)'
;MKNSNNMLHFTFLGTSSGVPTLTRNVSGLAIRNSKNKDWILVDAGEGTQHRIQQAKLSLQSLIAICITHVHGDHCYGLVGLLASAGMNARTAPLTIIAPKEIQQWIEVTAQLTDLHLPYSLNFIDVNEATQPQQLTDELSIQAHPLSHRVSSFAFSIIAQYTQKKLDTQALVQLGVPKGKAWGDLQQGLDIQFNEQTLNAADFIQIQVQRAHAIVGGDNDLPELLAQACQDAQLLIHESTYTQAILDKVGSGPMHSSAKMVAEFAQQQGLSNLILTHFSSRHQDSTGQQAITEEVQAFYQGNFYLAHDFDQFSLDETGQLTKVNQK
;
A
#
# COMPACT_ATOMS: atom_id res chain seq x y z
N MET A 1 2.15 -25.87 11.32
CA MET A 1 2.48 -24.48 10.95
C MET A 1 1.15 -23.80 10.68
N LYS A 2 0.78 -22.79 11.48
CA LYS A 2 -0.50 -22.10 11.30
C LYS A 2 -0.49 -21.46 9.91
N ASN A 3 -1.53 -21.69 9.11
CA ASN A 3 -1.77 -20.94 7.89
C ASN A 3 -1.98 -19.48 8.30
N SER A 4 -0.93 -18.66 8.31
CA SER A 4 -1.11 -17.21 8.33
C SER A 4 -1.81 -16.84 7.03
N ASN A 5 -2.97 -16.18 7.14
CA ASN A 5 -3.69 -15.70 5.99
C ASN A 5 -3.10 -14.33 5.64
N ASN A 6 -2.01 -14.34 4.87
CA ASN A 6 -1.48 -13.12 4.26
C ASN A 6 -2.63 -12.22 3.79
N MET A 7 -2.54 -10.93 4.09
CA MET A 7 -3.59 -9.96 3.79
C MET A 7 -3.14 -9.01 2.69
N LEU A 8 -1.90 -8.51 2.77
CA LEU A 8 -1.30 -7.59 1.80
C LEU A 8 0.03 -8.13 1.26
N HIS A 9 0.24 -7.98 -0.05
CA HIS A 9 1.52 -8.27 -0.70
C HIS A 9 2.09 -7.03 -1.37
N PHE A 10 3.35 -6.73 -1.10
CA PHE A 10 4.07 -5.57 -1.62
C PHE A 10 5.08 -6.02 -2.66
N THR A 11 5.19 -5.33 -3.79
CA THR A 11 6.21 -5.56 -4.82
C THR A 11 6.80 -4.21 -5.21
N PHE A 12 8.07 -4.00 -4.84
CA PHE A 12 8.79 -2.78 -5.17
C PHE A 12 9.16 -2.78 -6.66
N LEU A 13 8.66 -1.83 -7.43
CA LEU A 13 8.92 -1.72 -8.87
C LEU A 13 10.10 -0.79 -9.14
N GLY A 14 10.34 0.16 -8.24
CA GLY A 14 11.51 1.02 -8.21
C GLY A 14 11.75 1.59 -6.82
N THR A 15 13.02 1.82 -6.49
CA THR A 15 13.50 2.17 -5.14
C THR A 15 14.56 3.28 -5.15
N SER A 16 14.80 3.90 -6.30
CA SER A 16 15.76 5.00 -6.49
C SER A 16 15.09 6.36 -6.29
N SER A 17 15.82 7.31 -5.70
CA SER A 17 15.40 8.71 -5.58
C SER A 17 15.85 9.56 -6.77
N GLY A 18 14.94 10.40 -7.28
CA GLY A 18 15.17 11.46 -8.26
C GLY A 18 15.41 10.98 -9.70
N VAL A 19 16.25 9.96 -9.88
CA VAL A 19 16.65 9.45 -11.20
C VAL A 19 16.80 7.92 -11.19
N PRO A 20 16.57 7.23 -12.31
CA PRO A 20 16.84 5.80 -12.41
C PRO A 20 18.35 5.55 -12.46
N THR A 21 18.76 4.36 -12.02
CA THR A 21 20.13 3.86 -12.14
C THR A 21 20.14 2.51 -12.87
N LEU A 22 21.32 1.94 -13.11
CA LEU A 22 21.44 0.63 -13.74
C LEU A 22 20.79 -0.50 -12.92
N THR A 23 20.65 -0.32 -11.61
CA THR A 23 20.16 -1.37 -10.69
C THR A 23 18.80 -1.05 -10.07
N ARG A 24 18.40 0.23 -10.02
CA ARG A 24 17.15 0.67 -9.39
C ARG A 24 16.39 1.66 -10.26
N ASN A 25 15.11 1.42 -10.49
CA ASN A 25 14.22 2.37 -11.13
C ASN A 25 13.74 3.41 -10.11
N VAL A 26 13.17 4.51 -10.61
CA VAL A 26 12.44 5.50 -9.79
C VAL A 26 11.15 4.94 -9.20
N SER A 27 10.58 5.65 -8.22
CA SER A 27 9.49 5.25 -7.34
C SER A 27 8.31 4.56 -8.03
N GLY A 28 7.96 3.39 -7.50
CA GLY A 28 6.74 2.67 -7.82
C GLY A 28 6.59 1.45 -6.93
N LEU A 29 5.41 1.28 -6.33
CA LEU A 29 5.11 0.19 -5.40
C LEU A 29 3.75 -0.43 -5.74
N ALA A 30 3.75 -1.71 -6.09
CA ALA A 30 2.50 -2.46 -6.26
C ALA A 30 2.08 -3.12 -4.94
N ILE A 31 0.81 -3.00 -4.59
CA ILE A 31 0.23 -3.57 -3.37
C ILE A 31 -1.00 -4.38 -3.75
N ARG A 32 -0.93 -5.70 -3.54
CA ARG A 32 -2.00 -6.65 -3.88
C ARG A 32 -2.77 -7.06 -2.64
N ASN A 33 -4.08 -7.18 -2.79
CA ASN A 33 -4.92 -7.93 -1.88
C ASN A 33 -4.61 -9.43 -2.06
N SER A 34 -4.49 -10.18 -0.96
CA SER A 34 -4.13 -11.61 -0.99
C SER A 34 -5.30 -12.55 -1.29
N LYS A 35 -6.55 -12.09 -1.16
CA LYS A 35 -7.78 -12.87 -1.39
C LYS A 35 -8.25 -12.83 -2.84
N ASN A 36 -7.88 -11.81 -3.60
CA ASN A 36 -8.27 -11.65 -4.98
C ASN A 36 -7.08 -11.20 -5.85
N LYS A 37 -7.33 -10.81 -7.10
CA LYS A 37 -6.27 -10.37 -8.02
C LYS A 37 -6.06 -8.86 -8.00
N ASP A 38 -6.90 -8.13 -7.28
CA ASP A 38 -6.93 -6.68 -7.29
C ASP A 38 -5.68 -6.14 -6.62
N TRP A 39 -5.20 -5.04 -7.19
CA TRP A 39 -4.01 -4.38 -6.69
C TRP A 39 -4.04 -2.89 -6.97
N ILE A 40 -3.27 -2.18 -6.16
CA ILE A 40 -3.09 -0.73 -6.26
C ILE A 40 -1.63 -0.42 -6.54
N LEU A 41 -1.39 0.69 -7.22
CA LEU A 41 -0.06 1.22 -7.46
C LEU A 41 0.10 2.51 -6.65
N VAL A 42 1.16 2.60 -5.83
CA VAL A 42 1.58 3.86 -5.21
C VAL A 42 2.80 4.36 -5.96
N ASP A 43 2.67 5.56 -6.52
CA ASP A 43 3.57 6.21 -7.47
C ASP A 43 3.80 5.42 -8.77
N ALA A 44 3.99 6.18 -9.84
CA ALA A 44 4.22 5.71 -11.20
C ALA A 44 5.33 6.53 -11.86
N GLY A 45 6.54 6.47 -11.29
CA GLY A 45 7.72 7.08 -11.90
C GLY A 45 8.01 6.55 -13.31
N GLU A 46 8.86 7.26 -14.05
CA GLU A 46 9.24 6.86 -15.41
C GLU A 46 9.67 5.38 -15.46
N GLY A 47 9.24 4.68 -16.51
CA GLY A 47 9.57 3.26 -16.69
C GLY A 47 8.71 2.27 -15.91
N THR A 48 7.84 2.71 -15.00
CA THR A 48 7.00 1.83 -14.15
C THR A 48 6.25 0.75 -14.94
N GLN A 49 5.69 1.08 -16.13
CA GLN A 49 5.01 0.10 -16.98
C GLN A 49 5.90 -1.10 -17.39
N HIS A 50 7.21 -0.87 -17.61
CA HIS A 50 8.16 -1.94 -17.93
C HIS A 50 8.43 -2.81 -16.70
N ARG A 51 8.51 -2.19 -15.52
CA ARG A 51 8.70 -2.88 -14.24
C ARG A 51 7.49 -3.76 -13.90
N ILE A 52 6.27 -3.28 -14.17
CA ILE A 52 5.02 -4.05 -14.02
C ILE A 52 5.06 -5.32 -14.89
N GLN A 53 5.51 -5.22 -16.15
CA GLN A 53 5.64 -6.38 -17.03
C GLN A 53 6.66 -7.39 -16.50
N GLN A 54 7.82 -6.91 -16.03
CA GLN A 54 8.86 -7.74 -15.42
C GLN A 54 8.36 -8.44 -14.14
N ALA A 55 7.55 -7.75 -13.34
CA ALA A 55 6.88 -8.28 -12.15
C ALA A 55 5.66 -9.18 -12.46
N LYS A 56 5.29 -9.34 -13.74
CA LYS A 56 4.13 -10.14 -14.19
C LYS A 56 2.81 -9.73 -13.55
N LEU A 57 2.64 -8.42 -13.31
CA LEU A 57 1.42 -7.85 -12.76
C LEU A 57 0.44 -7.51 -13.90
N SER A 58 -0.81 -7.93 -13.77
CA SER A 58 -1.85 -7.68 -14.78
C SER A 58 -2.45 -6.29 -14.61
N LEU A 59 -2.37 -5.46 -15.65
CA LEU A 59 -3.05 -4.16 -15.69
C LEU A 59 -4.58 -4.28 -15.66
N GLN A 60 -5.15 -5.46 -15.96
CA GLN A 60 -6.60 -5.68 -15.88
C GLN A 60 -7.11 -5.71 -14.43
N SER A 61 -6.24 -6.04 -13.48
CA SER A 61 -6.59 -6.11 -12.04
C SER A 61 -6.08 -4.90 -11.24
N LEU A 62 -5.49 -3.90 -11.92
CA LEU A 62 -5.13 -2.63 -11.29
C LEU A 62 -6.43 -1.85 -11.03
N ILE A 63 -6.76 -1.59 -9.77
CA ILE A 63 -8.03 -0.93 -9.40
C ILE A 63 -7.84 0.53 -9.02
N ALA A 64 -6.65 0.91 -8.53
CA ALA A 64 -6.33 2.30 -8.21
C ALA A 64 -4.84 2.61 -8.43
N ILE A 65 -4.56 3.86 -8.81
CA ILE A 65 -3.21 4.46 -8.78
C ILE A 65 -3.25 5.64 -7.81
N CYS A 66 -2.29 5.69 -6.90
CA CYS A 66 -2.16 6.73 -5.89
C CYS A 66 -0.84 7.46 -6.13
N ILE A 67 -0.87 8.77 -6.37
CA ILE A 67 0.33 9.58 -6.59
C ILE A 67 0.59 10.42 -5.35
N THR A 68 1.76 10.26 -4.74
CA THR A 68 2.14 10.94 -3.51
C THR A 68 2.35 12.43 -3.74
N HIS A 69 3.01 12.80 -4.84
CA HIS A 69 3.26 14.18 -5.21
C HIS A 69 3.64 14.35 -6.69
N VAL A 70 3.83 15.59 -7.13
CA VAL A 70 3.94 15.95 -8.56
C VAL A 70 5.35 15.82 -9.16
N HIS A 71 6.37 15.40 -8.41
CA HIS A 71 7.70 15.23 -9.00
C HIS A 71 7.74 14.08 -10.01
N GLY A 72 8.61 14.21 -11.01
CA GLY A 72 8.60 13.36 -12.18
C GLY A 72 8.97 11.91 -11.93
N ASP A 73 9.88 11.67 -11.01
CA ASP A 73 10.27 10.34 -10.55
C ASP A 73 9.15 9.60 -9.80
N HIS A 74 8.02 10.26 -9.54
CA HIS A 74 6.82 9.66 -8.94
C HIS A 74 5.64 9.60 -9.92
N CYS A 75 5.63 10.34 -11.05
CA CYS A 75 4.44 10.42 -11.91
C CYS A 75 4.69 10.31 -13.42
N TYR A 76 5.91 10.49 -13.94
CA TYR A 76 6.15 10.55 -15.40
C TYR A 76 5.82 9.27 -16.15
N GLY A 77 5.77 8.12 -15.48
CA GLY A 77 5.35 6.85 -16.08
C GLY A 77 3.83 6.70 -16.24
N LEU A 78 3.03 7.58 -15.63
CA LEU A 78 1.58 7.40 -15.51
C LEU A 78 0.86 7.40 -16.86
N VAL A 79 1.05 8.42 -17.71
CA VAL A 79 0.29 8.51 -18.97
C VAL A 79 0.60 7.34 -19.90
N GLY A 80 1.88 6.94 -20.00
CA GLY A 80 2.28 5.77 -20.77
C GLY A 80 1.68 4.46 -20.22
N LEU A 81 1.61 4.32 -18.90
CA LEU A 81 0.95 3.19 -18.24
C LEU A 81 -0.55 3.12 -18.58
N LEU A 82 -1.25 4.26 -18.55
CA LEU A 82 -2.68 4.34 -18.88
C LEU A 82 -2.92 3.97 -20.36
N ALA A 83 -2.13 4.54 -21.28
CA ALA A 83 -2.21 4.20 -22.70
C ALA A 83 -1.98 2.70 -22.94
N SER A 84 -0.95 2.12 -22.31
CA SER A 84 -0.64 0.69 -22.37
C SER A 84 -1.77 -0.18 -21.81
N ALA A 85 -2.44 0.21 -20.72
CA ALA A 85 -3.61 -0.51 -20.23
C ALA A 85 -4.75 -0.51 -21.24
N GLY A 86 -5.02 0.65 -21.88
CA GLY A 86 -6.02 0.77 -22.94
C GLY A 86 -5.73 -0.11 -24.15
N MET A 87 -4.47 -0.11 -24.63
CA MET A 87 -4.03 -0.97 -25.72
C MET A 87 -4.10 -2.47 -25.37
N ASN A 88 -3.99 -2.82 -24.10
CA ASN A 88 -4.19 -4.19 -23.60
C ASN A 88 -5.67 -4.52 -23.33
N ALA A 89 -6.59 -3.83 -24.01
CA ALA A 89 -8.04 -4.06 -23.96
C ALA A 89 -8.64 -3.93 -22.55
N ARG A 90 -8.10 -3.04 -21.72
CA ARG A 90 -8.79 -2.63 -20.49
C ARG A 90 -10.08 -1.90 -20.84
N THR A 91 -11.18 -2.31 -20.23
CA THR A 91 -12.48 -1.61 -20.28
C THR A 91 -12.99 -1.20 -18.89
N ALA A 92 -12.48 -1.83 -17.83
CA ALA A 92 -12.87 -1.51 -16.46
C ALA A 92 -12.40 -0.10 -16.05
N PRO A 93 -13.24 0.68 -15.35
CA PRO A 93 -12.85 1.96 -14.77
C PRO A 93 -11.60 1.85 -13.91
N LEU A 94 -10.78 2.91 -13.84
CA LEU A 94 -9.60 2.98 -12.98
C LEU A 94 -9.69 4.20 -12.07
N THR A 95 -9.52 4.01 -10.77
CA THR A 95 -9.44 5.12 -9.82
C THR A 95 -8.04 5.72 -9.81
N ILE A 96 -7.94 7.05 -9.80
CA ILE A 96 -6.68 7.79 -9.62
C ILE A 96 -6.86 8.72 -8.42
N ILE A 97 -6.04 8.54 -7.40
CA ILE A 97 -5.99 9.41 -6.21
C ILE A 97 -4.69 10.20 -6.28
N ALA A 98 -4.76 11.50 -6.59
CA ALA A 98 -3.57 12.28 -6.87
C ALA A 98 -3.80 13.79 -6.65
N PRO A 99 -2.72 14.60 -6.55
CA PRO A 99 -2.84 16.05 -6.66
C PRO A 99 -3.54 16.47 -7.95
N LYS A 100 -4.36 17.51 -7.90
CA LYS A 100 -5.20 17.97 -9.03
C LYS A 100 -4.39 18.31 -10.29
N GLU A 101 -3.14 18.73 -10.12
CA GLU A 101 -2.18 18.98 -11.19
C GLU A 101 -1.93 17.74 -12.05
N ILE A 102 -2.00 16.54 -11.46
CA ILE A 102 -1.86 15.27 -12.20
C ILE A 102 -3.04 15.06 -13.14
N GLN A 103 -4.26 15.39 -12.73
CA GLN A 103 -5.43 15.33 -13.62
C GLN A 103 -5.24 16.24 -14.84
N GLN A 104 -4.85 17.50 -14.59
CA GLN A 104 -4.61 18.48 -15.65
C GLN A 104 -3.48 18.02 -16.60
N TRP A 105 -2.41 17.44 -16.06
CA TRP A 105 -1.31 16.91 -16.85
C TRP A 105 -1.74 15.73 -17.74
N ILE A 106 -2.55 14.81 -17.22
CA ILE A 106 -3.12 13.70 -18.01
C ILE A 106 -3.98 14.26 -19.14
N GLU A 107 -4.87 15.21 -18.86
CA GLU A 107 -5.78 15.82 -19.83
C GLU A 107 -5.02 16.55 -20.95
N VAL A 108 -4.03 17.37 -20.60
CA VAL A 108 -3.19 18.08 -21.57
C VAL A 108 -2.37 17.10 -22.40
N THR A 109 -1.77 16.09 -21.78
CA THR A 109 -1.00 15.08 -22.53
C THR A 109 -1.90 14.31 -23.47
N ALA A 110 -3.11 13.95 -23.03
CA ALA A 110 -4.05 13.23 -23.88
C ALA A 110 -4.48 14.07 -25.10
N GLN A 111 -4.75 15.36 -24.90
CA GLN A 111 -5.07 16.29 -25.97
C GLN A 111 -3.91 16.44 -26.96
N LEU A 112 -2.67 16.58 -26.47
CA LEU A 112 -1.49 16.81 -27.32
C LEU A 112 -1.01 15.56 -28.06
N THR A 113 -1.39 14.36 -27.58
CA THR A 113 -0.94 13.08 -28.15
C THR A 113 -2.03 12.27 -28.83
N ASP A 114 -3.25 12.82 -28.94
CA ASP A 114 -4.45 12.13 -29.46
C ASP A 114 -4.73 10.81 -28.73
N LEU A 115 -4.54 10.81 -27.40
CA LEU A 115 -4.78 9.62 -26.57
C LEU A 115 -6.26 9.49 -26.22
N HIS A 116 -6.85 8.37 -26.66
CA HIS A 116 -8.22 7.99 -26.30
C HIS A 116 -8.20 6.71 -25.47
N LEU A 117 -8.59 6.81 -24.20
CA LEU A 117 -8.67 5.65 -23.32
C LEU A 117 -10.03 4.93 -23.51
N PRO A 118 -10.06 3.60 -23.73
CA PRO A 118 -11.29 2.84 -23.90
C PRO A 118 -12.01 2.53 -22.56
N TYR A 119 -11.59 3.17 -21.47
CA TYR A 119 -12.11 3.01 -20.13
C TYR A 119 -12.09 4.35 -19.40
N SER A 120 -12.94 4.52 -18.38
CA SER A 120 -13.03 5.77 -17.63
C SER A 120 -11.96 5.87 -16.53
N LEU A 121 -11.51 7.09 -16.28
CA LEU A 121 -10.71 7.44 -15.11
C LEU A 121 -11.61 8.10 -14.07
N ASN A 122 -11.68 7.50 -12.88
CA ASN A 122 -12.34 8.11 -11.72
C ASN A 122 -11.28 8.86 -10.91
N PHE A 123 -11.18 10.17 -11.09
CA PHE A 123 -10.19 10.99 -10.41
C PHE A 123 -10.72 11.48 -9.06
N ILE A 124 -9.91 11.30 -8.00
CA ILE A 124 -10.15 11.80 -6.65
C ILE A 124 -8.98 12.70 -6.30
N ASP A 125 -9.26 13.96 -5.96
CA ASP A 125 -8.23 14.86 -5.43
C ASP A 125 -7.71 14.27 -4.11
N VAL A 126 -6.39 14.13 -4.00
CA VAL A 126 -5.75 13.58 -2.79
C VAL A 126 -6.13 14.32 -1.50
N ASN A 127 -6.51 15.59 -1.59
CA ASN A 127 -7.02 16.35 -0.44
C ASN A 127 -8.36 15.83 0.07
N GLU A 128 -9.23 15.31 -0.82
CA GLU A 128 -10.49 14.64 -0.44
C GLU A 128 -10.23 13.27 0.17
N ALA A 129 -9.17 12.59 -0.29
CA ALA A 129 -8.74 11.30 0.24
C ALA A 129 -8.10 11.38 1.64
N THR A 130 -7.99 12.57 2.25
CA THR A 130 -7.68 12.71 3.68
C THR A 130 -8.77 12.09 4.57
N GLN A 131 -9.98 11.94 4.03
CA GLN A 131 -11.01 11.05 4.56
C GLN A 131 -10.88 9.65 3.92
N PRO A 132 -11.13 8.56 4.67
CA PRO A 132 -11.06 7.21 4.13
C PRO A 132 -11.90 7.01 2.86
N GLN A 133 -11.28 6.45 1.83
CA GLN A 133 -11.90 6.09 0.56
C GLN A 133 -11.99 4.57 0.45
N GLN A 134 -13.20 4.05 0.25
CA GLN A 134 -13.41 2.62 0.04
C GLN A 134 -13.12 2.27 -1.43
N LEU A 135 -12.15 1.39 -1.69
CA LEU A 135 -11.82 0.94 -3.05
C LEU A 135 -12.57 -0.34 -3.43
N THR A 136 -12.72 -1.26 -2.48
CA THR A 136 -13.49 -2.52 -2.59
C THR A 136 -14.09 -2.83 -1.22
N ASP A 137 -14.91 -3.88 -1.06
CA ASP A 137 -15.42 -4.27 0.27
C ASP A 137 -14.32 -4.57 1.30
N GLU A 138 -13.12 -4.91 0.84
CA GLU A 138 -12.00 -5.41 1.66
C GLU A 138 -10.84 -4.41 1.76
N LEU A 139 -10.76 -3.41 0.88
CA LEU A 139 -9.63 -2.49 0.76
C LEU A 139 -10.09 -1.05 0.82
N SER A 140 -9.50 -0.27 1.73
CA SER A 140 -9.65 1.17 1.81
C SER A 140 -8.31 1.89 1.87
N ILE A 141 -8.35 3.18 1.53
CA ILE A 141 -7.18 4.05 1.50
C ILE A 141 -7.47 5.39 2.16
N GLN A 142 -6.48 5.98 2.83
CA GLN A 142 -6.57 7.33 3.39
C GLN A 142 -5.23 8.05 3.20
N ALA A 143 -5.26 9.28 2.71
CA ALA A 143 -4.11 10.13 2.52
C ALA A 143 -3.76 10.92 3.80
N HIS A 144 -2.47 11.13 4.04
CA HIS A 144 -1.96 11.94 5.15
C HIS A 144 -1.00 13.00 4.59
N PRO A 145 -1.25 14.30 4.81
CA PRO A 145 -0.34 15.35 4.36
C PRO A 145 1.05 15.21 4.96
N LEU A 146 2.08 15.44 4.14
CA LEU A 146 3.50 15.41 4.50
C LEU A 146 4.15 16.77 4.26
N SER A 147 5.40 16.90 4.71
CA SER A 147 6.26 18.07 4.46
C SER A 147 7.28 17.75 3.38
N HIS A 148 7.18 18.41 2.23
CA HIS A 148 8.12 18.32 1.12
C HIS A 148 8.12 19.62 0.32
N ARG A 149 9.00 19.74 -0.69
CA ARG A 149 9.12 20.98 -1.51
C ARG A 149 7.85 21.35 -2.27
N VAL A 150 7.02 20.35 -2.53
CA VAL A 150 5.66 20.45 -3.07
C VAL A 150 4.73 19.69 -2.15
N SER A 151 3.41 19.88 -2.29
CA SER A 151 2.43 19.07 -1.55
C SER A 151 2.69 17.58 -1.77
N SER A 152 2.93 16.86 -0.67
CA SER A 152 3.23 15.44 -0.63
C SER A 152 2.32 14.74 0.37
N PHE A 153 2.05 13.47 0.13
CA PHE A 153 1.12 12.68 0.91
C PHE A 153 1.65 11.27 1.14
N ALA A 154 1.36 10.71 2.31
CA ALA A 154 1.42 9.26 2.55
C ALA A 154 0.04 8.64 2.34
N PHE A 155 -0.01 7.33 2.15
CA PHE A 155 -1.26 6.57 2.05
C PHE A 155 -1.31 5.45 3.08
N SER A 156 -2.31 5.48 3.97
CA SER A 156 -2.74 4.31 4.74
C SER A 156 -3.46 3.35 3.81
N ILE A 157 -2.97 2.12 3.69
CA ILE A 157 -3.61 1.01 2.98
C ILE A 157 -4.14 0.04 4.01
N ILE A 158 -5.47 -0.09 4.08
CA ILE A 158 -6.14 -0.92 5.08
C ILE A 158 -6.87 -2.05 4.35
N ALA A 159 -6.42 -3.28 4.58
CA ALA A 159 -7.16 -4.48 4.24
C ALA A 159 -7.96 -4.93 5.47
N GLN A 160 -9.24 -5.21 5.29
CA GLN A 160 -10.12 -5.70 6.36
C GLN A 160 -11.03 -6.81 5.83
N TYR A 161 -10.98 -7.98 6.46
CA TYR A 161 -11.87 -9.10 6.17
C TYR A 161 -12.74 -9.42 7.37
N THR A 162 -14.04 -9.49 7.14
CA THR A 162 -15.01 -9.90 8.17
C THR A 162 -15.47 -11.32 7.88
N GLN A 163 -15.03 -12.27 8.70
CA GLN A 163 -15.49 -13.65 8.64
C GLN A 163 -16.62 -13.87 9.64
N LYS A 164 -17.78 -14.32 9.14
CA LYS A 164 -18.88 -14.81 9.98
C LYS A 164 -18.76 -16.32 10.14
N LYS A 165 -18.50 -16.77 11.37
CA LYS A 165 -18.43 -18.19 11.71
C LYS A 165 -19.67 -18.58 12.50
N LEU A 166 -20.40 -19.56 12.00
CA LEU A 166 -21.54 -20.13 12.71
C LEU A 166 -21.06 -20.95 13.91
N ASP A 167 -21.66 -20.75 15.08
CA ASP A 167 -21.48 -21.60 16.26
C ASP A 167 -22.23 -22.92 16.06
N THR A 168 -21.62 -23.79 15.27
CA THR A 168 -22.18 -25.11 14.95
C THR A 168 -22.33 -25.99 16.19
N GLN A 169 -21.56 -25.74 17.27
CA GLN A 169 -21.66 -26.55 18.49
C GLN A 169 -22.93 -26.18 19.26
N ALA A 170 -23.21 -24.89 19.43
CA ALA A 170 -24.45 -24.42 20.05
C ALA A 170 -25.70 -24.92 19.30
N LEU A 171 -25.68 -24.88 17.96
CA LEU A 171 -26.80 -25.37 17.13
C LEU A 171 -27.01 -26.88 17.24
N VAL A 172 -25.94 -27.66 17.32
CA VAL A 172 -26.03 -29.11 17.56
C VAL A 172 -26.61 -29.40 18.95
N GLN A 173 -26.20 -28.65 19.97
CA GLN A 173 -26.72 -28.81 21.34
C GLN A 173 -28.21 -28.48 21.44
N LEU A 174 -28.67 -27.48 20.68
CA LEU A 174 -30.09 -27.12 20.56
C LEU A 174 -30.90 -28.09 19.69
N GLY A 175 -30.23 -29.02 18.99
CA GLY A 175 -30.88 -29.98 18.10
C GLY A 175 -31.35 -29.40 16.76
N VAL A 176 -30.82 -28.23 16.36
CA VAL A 176 -31.17 -27.60 15.09
C VAL A 176 -30.61 -28.43 13.94
N PRO A 177 -31.43 -28.95 13.01
CA PRO A 177 -30.96 -29.80 11.93
C PRO A 177 -30.06 -29.03 10.96
N LYS A 178 -28.95 -29.65 10.55
CA LYS A 178 -28.08 -29.11 9.49
C LYS A 178 -28.87 -28.95 8.21
N GLY A 179 -28.67 -27.84 7.51
CA GLY A 179 -29.37 -27.54 6.26
C GLY A 179 -29.70 -26.06 6.14
N LYS A 180 -30.86 -25.74 5.56
CA LYS A 180 -31.30 -24.37 5.31
C LYS A 180 -31.26 -23.50 6.57
N ALA A 181 -31.73 -24.01 7.70
CA ALA A 181 -31.74 -23.31 9.00
C ALA A 181 -30.35 -22.78 9.40
N TRP A 182 -29.29 -23.58 9.21
CA TRP A 182 -27.92 -23.16 9.53
C TRP A 182 -27.40 -22.10 8.54
N GLY A 183 -27.76 -22.24 7.26
CA GLY A 183 -27.41 -21.26 6.23
C GLY A 183 -28.10 -19.91 6.45
N ASP A 184 -29.39 -19.93 6.80
CA ASP A 184 -30.17 -18.75 7.14
C ASP A 184 -29.52 -18.02 8.34
N LEU A 185 -29.25 -18.75 9.43
CA LEU A 185 -28.56 -18.19 10.60
C LEU A 185 -27.17 -17.64 10.23
N GLN A 186 -26.37 -18.34 9.42
CA GLN A 186 -25.05 -17.85 9.00
C GLN A 186 -25.12 -16.57 8.14
N GLN A 187 -26.19 -16.38 7.38
CA GLN A 187 -26.45 -15.17 6.60
C GLN A 187 -26.95 -14.00 7.46
N GLY A 188 -27.23 -14.24 8.74
CA GLY A 188 -27.78 -13.23 9.64
C GLY A 188 -29.30 -13.20 9.67
N LEU A 189 -29.98 -14.26 9.19
CA LEU A 189 -31.43 -14.37 9.20
C LEU A 189 -31.89 -15.17 10.42
N ASP A 190 -32.80 -14.58 11.19
CA ASP A 190 -33.44 -15.27 12.32
C ASP A 190 -34.35 -16.38 11.80
N ILE A 191 -34.43 -17.48 12.55
CA ILE A 191 -35.24 -18.65 12.16
C ILE A 191 -36.25 -19.02 13.25
N GLN A 192 -37.34 -19.65 12.85
CA GLN A 192 -38.26 -20.31 13.76
C GLN A 192 -37.84 -21.76 14.00
N PHE A 193 -37.71 -22.15 15.26
CA PHE A 193 -37.38 -23.52 15.65
C PHE A 193 -38.06 -23.87 16.99
N ASN A 194 -38.86 -24.93 17.02
CA ASN A 194 -39.61 -25.39 18.21
C ASN A 194 -40.40 -24.29 18.95
N GLU A 195 -41.22 -23.53 18.21
CA GLU A 195 -42.02 -22.41 18.73
C GLU A 195 -41.21 -21.23 19.30
N GLN A 196 -39.89 -21.22 19.08
CA GLN A 196 -38.99 -20.15 19.47
C GLN A 196 -38.34 -19.50 18.25
N THR A 197 -38.12 -18.19 18.33
CA THR A 197 -37.24 -17.48 17.39
C THR A 197 -35.80 -17.65 17.85
N LEU A 198 -34.94 -18.19 16.98
CA LEU A 198 -33.49 -18.18 17.18
C LEU A 198 -32.91 -16.96 16.46
N ASN A 199 -32.31 -16.03 17.20
CA ASN A 199 -31.69 -14.85 16.60
C ASN A 199 -30.32 -15.23 16.02
N ALA A 200 -30.07 -14.86 14.77
CA ALA A 200 -28.82 -15.20 14.08
C ALA A 200 -27.57 -14.65 14.80
N ALA A 201 -27.70 -13.48 15.43
CA ALA A 201 -26.62 -12.85 16.20
C ALA A 201 -26.13 -13.73 17.38
N ASP A 202 -27.00 -14.56 17.96
CA ASP A 202 -26.64 -15.45 19.08
C ASP A 202 -25.77 -16.63 18.63
N PHE A 203 -25.77 -16.93 17.32
CA PHE A 203 -25.08 -18.08 16.73
C PHE A 203 -23.99 -17.69 15.73
N ILE A 204 -23.74 -16.41 15.49
CA ILE A 204 -22.66 -15.94 14.63
C ILE A 204 -21.54 -15.33 15.48
N GLN A 205 -20.35 -15.90 15.35
CA GLN A 205 -19.12 -15.28 15.80
C GLN A 205 -18.52 -14.46 14.65
N ILE A 206 -18.39 -13.16 14.84
CA ILE A 206 -17.75 -12.25 13.88
C ILE A 206 -16.27 -12.16 14.22
N GLN A 207 -15.41 -12.50 13.26
CA GLN A 207 -13.96 -12.31 13.34
C GLN A 207 -13.53 -11.30 12.29
N VAL A 208 -12.97 -10.18 12.72
CA VAL A 208 -12.41 -9.17 11.83
C VAL A 208 -10.90 -9.34 11.79
N GLN A 209 -10.37 -9.65 10.61
CA GLN A 209 -8.93 -9.63 10.34
C GLN A 209 -8.59 -8.28 9.71
N ARG A 210 -7.53 -7.62 10.19
CA ARG A 210 -7.13 -6.31 9.69
C ARG A 210 -5.61 -6.24 9.49
N ALA A 211 -5.21 -5.70 8.35
CA ALA A 211 -3.84 -5.34 8.04
C ALA A 211 -3.80 -3.88 7.60
N HIS A 212 -2.88 -3.10 8.18
CA HIS A 212 -2.72 -1.67 7.97
C HIS A 212 -1.25 -1.36 7.74
N ALA A 213 -0.96 -0.93 6.52
CA ALA A 213 0.35 -0.44 6.12
C ALA A 213 0.27 1.03 5.74
N ILE A 214 1.31 1.79 5.99
CA ILE A 214 1.45 3.18 5.54
C ILE A 214 2.56 3.23 4.50
N VAL A 215 2.30 3.89 3.39
CA VAL A 215 3.28 4.17 2.34
C VAL A 215 3.53 5.67 2.30
N GLY A 216 4.69 6.10 2.79
CA GLY A 216 5.12 7.49 2.75
C GLY A 216 5.55 7.92 1.36
N GLY A 217 5.07 9.07 0.92
CA GLY A 217 5.76 9.85 -0.10
C GLY A 217 6.99 10.53 0.47
N ASP A 218 7.69 11.27 -0.40
CA ASP A 218 8.87 12.05 -0.01
C ASP A 218 8.52 13.06 1.08
N ASN A 219 9.34 13.11 2.14
CA ASN A 219 9.16 14.03 3.25
C ASN A 219 10.37 14.18 4.18
N ASP A 220 10.43 15.31 4.90
CA ASP A 220 11.44 15.63 5.92
C ASP A 220 10.94 15.66 7.37
N LEU A 221 9.66 15.35 7.61
CA LEU A 221 9.04 15.35 8.93
C LEU A 221 8.22 14.06 9.15
N PRO A 222 8.88 12.93 9.46
CA PRO A 222 8.19 11.66 9.72
C PRO A 222 7.12 11.77 10.81
N GLU A 223 7.27 12.71 11.76
CA GLU A 223 6.35 12.94 12.88
C GLU A 223 4.92 13.29 12.44
N LEU A 224 4.75 13.80 11.21
CA LEU A 224 3.41 14.04 10.63
C LEU A 224 2.59 12.76 10.49
N LEU A 225 3.25 11.59 10.48
CA LEU A 225 2.60 10.28 10.44
C LEU A 225 2.26 9.71 11.82
N ALA A 226 2.58 10.38 12.93
CA ALA A 226 2.39 9.83 14.28
C ALA A 226 0.96 9.34 14.53
N GLN A 227 -0.05 10.11 14.12
CA GLN A 227 -1.46 9.73 14.28
C GLN A 227 -1.84 8.53 13.41
N ALA A 228 -1.34 8.46 12.17
CA ALA A 228 -1.62 7.37 11.25
C ALA A 228 -0.95 6.06 11.71
N CYS A 229 0.23 6.16 12.32
CA CYS A 229 1.04 5.01 12.75
C CYS A 229 0.54 4.32 14.03
N GLN A 230 -0.46 4.86 14.75
CA GLN A 230 -0.91 4.32 16.04
C GLN A 230 -1.34 2.85 15.99
N ASP A 231 -1.92 2.42 14.88
CA ASP A 231 -2.42 1.05 14.67
C ASP A 231 -1.85 0.39 13.40
N ALA A 232 -0.85 1.01 12.78
CA ALA A 232 -0.18 0.47 11.60
C ALA A 232 0.80 -0.65 11.99
N GLN A 233 0.80 -1.74 11.22
CA GLN A 233 1.75 -2.84 11.40
C GLN A 233 3.01 -2.66 10.56
N LEU A 234 2.96 -1.82 9.52
CA LEU A 234 4.06 -1.58 8.59
C LEU A 234 4.11 -0.10 8.19
N LEU A 235 5.29 0.50 8.28
CA LEU A 235 5.62 1.75 7.61
C LEU A 235 6.59 1.48 6.47
N ILE A 236 6.26 1.93 5.26
CA ILE A 236 7.15 2.03 4.12
C ILE A 236 7.51 3.49 3.96
N HIS A 237 8.78 3.86 4.10
CA HIS A 237 9.21 5.26 4.15
C HIS A 237 10.46 5.51 3.31
N GLU A 238 10.59 6.72 2.77
CA GLU A 238 11.82 7.14 2.13
C GLU A 238 12.99 7.17 3.13
N SER A 239 14.18 6.85 2.65
CA SER A 239 15.42 7.02 3.38
C SER A 239 16.47 7.49 2.38
N THR A 240 16.25 8.69 1.86
CA THR A 240 17.07 9.23 0.78
C THR A 240 18.53 9.34 1.19
N TYR A 241 18.80 9.64 2.46
CA TYR A 241 20.14 9.88 3.00
C TYR A 241 20.45 9.09 4.27
N THR A 242 21.73 8.96 4.59
CA THR A 242 22.16 8.83 5.99
C THR A 242 22.19 10.20 6.66
N GLN A 243 22.13 10.29 7.99
CA GLN A 243 22.14 11.58 8.69
C GLN A 243 23.39 12.40 8.34
N ALA A 244 24.56 11.75 8.29
CA ALA A 244 25.81 12.41 7.97
C ALA A 244 25.85 13.01 6.54
N ILE A 245 25.06 12.48 5.60
CA ILE A 245 24.89 13.09 4.27
C ILE A 245 23.85 14.20 4.32
N LEU A 246 22.72 13.98 5.02
CA LEU A 246 21.68 15.00 5.20
C LEU A 246 22.26 16.29 5.79
N ASP A 247 23.10 16.18 6.83
CA ASP A 247 23.77 17.32 7.48
C ASP A 247 24.66 18.11 6.52
N LYS A 248 25.21 17.47 5.48
CA LYS A 248 26.05 18.12 4.46
C LYS A 248 25.25 18.76 3.34
N VAL A 249 24.16 18.13 2.90
CA VAL A 249 23.30 18.67 1.83
C VAL A 249 22.36 19.75 2.34
N GLY A 250 22.05 19.76 3.63
CA GLY A 250 21.14 20.69 4.28
C GLY A 250 19.66 20.34 4.06
N SER A 251 18.77 21.17 4.59
CA SER A 251 17.32 20.95 4.58
C SER A 251 16.63 21.24 3.24
N GLY A 252 17.32 21.89 2.29
CA GLY A 252 16.73 22.31 1.01
C GLY A 252 16.03 21.21 0.20
N PRO A 253 16.56 19.97 0.13
CA PRO A 253 15.88 18.87 -0.56
C PRO A 253 14.58 18.39 0.09
N MET A 254 14.37 18.66 1.38
CA MET A 254 13.22 18.21 2.18
C MET A 254 12.97 16.69 2.14
N HIS A 255 14.02 15.91 2.45
CA HIS A 255 13.98 14.45 2.55
C HIS A 255 14.43 13.98 3.94
N SER A 256 14.12 12.72 4.26
CA SER A 256 14.44 12.09 5.55
C SER A 256 15.76 11.32 5.51
N SER A 257 16.43 11.25 6.65
CA SER A 257 17.56 10.35 6.88
C SER A 257 17.11 9.01 7.46
N ALA A 258 17.93 7.96 7.33
CA ALA A 258 17.67 6.67 7.97
C ALA A 258 17.54 6.81 9.51
N LYS A 259 18.37 7.65 10.13
CA LYS A 259 18.25 7.99 11.55
C LYS A 259 16.87 8.55 11.92
N MET A 260 16.41 9.58 11.21
CA MET A 260 15.12 10.24 11.50
C MET A 260 13.96 9.24 11.46
N VAL A 261 13.94 8.41 10.43
CA VAL A 261 12.89 7.40 10.25
C VAL A 261 12.97 6.31 11.32
N ALA A 262 14.18 5.87 11.68
CA ALA A 262 14.38 4.85 12.71
C ALA A 262 13.96 5.36 14.11
N GLU A 263 14.34 6.59 14.48
CA GLU A 263 13.92 7.22 15.74
C GLU A 263 12.39 7.37 15.80
N PHE A 264 11.77 7.85 14.72
CA PHE A 264 10.32 7.94 14.62
C PHE A 264 9.64 6.58 14.76
N ALA A 265 10.12 5.56 14.02
CA ALA A 265 9.53 4.22 14.08
C ALA A 265 9.65 3.59 15.48
N GLN A 266 10.77 3.82 16.15
CA GLN A 266 11.00 3.39 17.53
C GLN A 266 10.06 4.11 18.51
N GLN A 267 9.86 5.42 18.34
CA GLN A 267 8.98 6.23 19.17
C GLN A 267 7.51 5.81 19.03
N GLN A 268 7.07 5.48 17.81
CA GLN A 268 5.70 5.02 17.56
C GLN A 268 5.48 3.53 17.91
N GLY A 269 6.54 2.80 18.27
CA GLY A 269 6.44 1.36 18.56
C GLY A 269 6.06 0.51 17.35
N LEU A 270 6.42 0.95 16.13
CA LEU A 270 6.12 0.22 14.91
C LEU A 270 6.81 -1.15 14.89
N SER A 271 6.08 -2.17 14.48
CA SER A 271 6.62 -3.54 14.41
C SER A 271 7.51 -3.77 13.21
N ASN A 272 7.19 -3.13 12.07
CA ASN A 272 7.91 -3.31 10.82
C ASN A 272 8.17 -1.99 10.08
N LEU A 273 9.37 -1.88 9.52
CA LEU A 273 9.81 -0.78 8.66
C LEU A 273 10.35 -1.32 7.33
N ILE A 274 9.97 -0.71 6.20
CA ILE A 274 10.68 -0.92 4.93
C ILE A 274 11.15 0.43 4.41
N LEU A 275 12.46 0.56 4.20
CA LEU A 275 13.07 1.77 3.66
C LEU A 275 13.20 1.66 2.14
N THR A 276 12.95 2.77 1.44
CA THR A 276 13.06 2.88 -0.02
C THR A 276 13.56 4.27 -0.42
N HIS A 277 13.49 4.58 -1.72
CA HIS A 277 13.78 5.91 -2.28
C HIS A 277 15.21 6.38 -1.95
N PHE A 278 16.19 5.54 -2.25
CA PHE A 278 17.58 5.79 -1.89
C PHE A 278 18.27 6.72 -2.88
N SER A 279 19.01 7.72 -2.38
CA SER A 279 19.91 8.52 -3.23
C SER A 279 20.85 7.59 -3.98
N SER A 280 21.16 7.90 -5.24
CA SER A 280 22.14 7.17 -6.06
C SER A 280 23.51 6.98 -5.38
N ARG A 281 23.84 7.86 -4.41
CA ARG A 281 25.05 7.78 -3.57
C ARG A 281 25.08 6.59 -2.61
N HIS A 282 23.91 6.05 -2.25
CA HIS A 282 23.78 5.01 -1.24
C HIS A 282 23.37 3.66 -1.82
N GLN A 283 23.38 3.50 -3.14
CA GLN A 283 22.85 2.29 -3.78
C GLN A 283 23.85 1.14 -3.87
N ASP A 284 25.15 1.41 -3.67
CA ASP A 284 26.16 0.38 -3.55
C ASP A 284 26.12 -0.30 -2.17
N SER A 285 26.90 -1.37 -2.00
CA SER A 285 26.93 -2.15 -0.76
C SER A 285 27.35 -1.32 0.45
N THR A 286 28.28 -0.38 0.28
CA THR A 286 28.78 0.47 1.37
C THR A 286 27.72 1.46 1.82
N GLY A 287 27.01 2.08 0.89
CA GLY A 287 25.90 2.99 1.18
C GLY A 287 24.72 2.29 1.85
N GLN A 288 24.32 1.12 1.35
CA GLN A 288 23.24 0.33 1.96
C GLN A 288 23.63 -0.16 3.37
N GLN A 289 24.91 -0.54 3.57
CA GLN A 289 25.42 -0.90 4.89
C GLN A 289 25.37 0.29 5.85
N ALA A 290 25.76 1.50 5.42
CA ALA A 290 25.69 2.69 6.27
C ALA A 290 24.25 3.02 6.70
N ILE A 291 23.28 2.88 5.79
CA ILE A 291 21.85 3.02 6.13
C ILE A 291 21.44 1.95 7.15
N THR A 292 21.85 0.70 6.95
CA THR A 292 21.51 -0.42 7.83
C THR A 292 22.03 -0.20 9.26
N GLU A 293 23.30 0.21 9.39
CA GLU A 293 23.93 0.51 10.68
C GLU A 293 23.22 1.67 11.40
N GLU A 294 22.81 2.70 10.65
CA GLU A 294 22.07 3.83 11.21
C GLU A 294 20.69 3.41 11.72
N VAL A 295 19.93 2.58 10.98
CA VAL A 295 18.64 2.08 11.44
C VAL A 295 18.80 1.22 12.70
N GLN A 296 19.76 0.29 12.72
CA GLN A 296 20.00 -0.59 13.87
C GLN A 296 20.37 0.15 15.15
N ALA A 297 20.99 1.33 15.03
CA ALA A 297 21.35 2.14 16.18
C ALA A 297 20.13 2.75 16.88
N PHE A 298 19.02 2.98 16.17
CA PHE A 298 17.86 3.73 16.67
C PHE A 298 16.54 2.96 16.66
N TYR A 299 16.45 1.82 15.97
CA TYR A 299 15.23 1.03 15.85
C TYR A 299 15.47 -0.46 16.15
N GLN A 300 14.66 -1.03 17.05
CA GLN A 300 14.77 -2.43 17.49
C GLN A 300 13.77 -3.38 16.80
N GLY A 301 12.85 -2.85 15.99
CA GLY A 301 11.88 -3.66 15.28
C GLY A 301 12.43 -4.31 14.01
N ASN A 302 11.57 -4.99 13.27
CA ASN A 302 11.94 -5.67 12.04
C ASN A 302 12.05 -4.65 10.90
N PHE A 303 13.16 -4.62 10.18
CA PHE A 303 13.31 -3.71 9.04
C PHE A 303 13.95 -4.35 7.81
N TYR A 304 13.64 -3.77 6.65
CA TYR A 304 14.25 -4.11 5.37
C TYR A 304 14.62 -2.85 4.59
N LEU A 305 15.72 -2.91 3.84
CA LEU A 305 16.01 -1.96 2.77
C LEU A 305 15.48 -2.58 1.48
N ALA A 306 14.49 -1.95 0.85
CA ALA A 306 13.87 -2.46 -0.35
C ALA A 306 14.87 -2.47 -1.51
N HIS A 307 14.86 -3.51 -2.32
CA HIS A 307 15.42 -3.52 -3.66
C HIS A 307 14.29 -3.64 -4.68
N ASP A 308 14.54 -3.18 -5.90
CA ASP A 308 13.64 -3.45 -7.01
C ASP A 308 13.36 -4.96 -7.11
N PHE A 309 12.08 -5.28 -7.29
CA PHE A 309 11.44 -6.60 -7.28
C PHE A 309 11.47 -7.37 -5.96
N ASP A 310 11.92 -6.76 -4.87
CA ASP A 310 11.65 -7.33 -3.56
C ASP A 310 10.14 -7.45 -3.35
N GLN A 311 9.74 -8.60 -2.83
CA GLN A 311 8.36 -8.92 -2.50
C GLN A 311 8.22 -9.16 -1.01
N PHE A 312 7.17 -8.62 -0.41
CA PHE A 312 6.87 -8.81 1.01
C PHE A 312 5.41 -9.20 1.20
N SER A 313 5.13 -9.94 2.27
CA SER A 313 3.78 -10.30 2.70
C SER A 313 3.56 -9.84 4.13
N LEU A 314 2.44 -9.16 4.38
CA LEU A 314 1.96 -8.79 5.70
C LEU A 314 0.70 -9.59 6.00
N ASP A 315 0.71 -10.32 7.12
CA ASP A 315 -0.42 -11.12 7.57
C ASP A 315 -1.30 -10.41 8.61
N GLU A 316 -2.39 -11.06 9.01
CA GLU A 316 -3.36 -10.51 9.97
C GLU A 316 -2.80 -10.29 11.38
N THR A 317 -1.64 -10.88 11.69
CA THR A 317 -0.96 -10.74 12.99
C THR A 317 0.08 -9.64 13.00
N GLY A 318 0.29 -8.98 11.85
CA GLY A 318 1.35 -7.98 11.68
C GLY A 318 2.73 -8.59 11.38
N GLN A 319 2.81 -9.89 11.06
CA GLN A 319 4.08 -10.52 10.67
C GLN A 319 4.42 -10.13 9.23
N LEU A 320 5.56 -9.46 9.05
CA LEU A 320 6.11 -9.13 7.74
C LEU A 320 7.15 -10.16 7.31
N THR A 321 6.94 -10.78 6.14
CA THR A 321 7.87 -11.77 5.58
C THR A 321 8.33 -11.36 4.18
N LYS A 322 9.65 -11.36 3.94
CA LYS A 322 10.21 -11.24 2.59
C LYS A 322 9.96 -12.53 1.80
N VAL A 323 9.34 -12.42 0.63
CA VAL A 323 9.00 -13.54 -0.24
C VAL A 323 10.19 -13.79 -1.17
N ASN A 324 10.88 -14.90 -0.97
CA ASN A 324 11.95 -15.32 -1.86
C ASN A 324 11.35 -15.71 -3.22
N GLN A 325 11.80 -15.05 -4.30
CA GLN A 325 11.48 -15.48 -5.65
C GLN A 325 12.22 -16.79 -5.93
N LYS A 326 11.48 -17.83 -6.36
CA LYS A 326 12.07 -19.05 -6.94
C LYS A 326 12.42 -18.83 -8.40
#